data_AF-A0A1C3UNZ8-F1
#
_entry.id   AF-A0A1C3UNZ8-F1
#
_cell.length_a   1.000
_cell.length_b   1.000
_cell.length_c   1.000
_cell.angle_alpha   90.00
_cell.angle_beta   90.00
_cell.angle_gamma   90.00
#
_symmetry.space_group_name_H-M   'P 1'
#
loop_
_entity.id
_entity.type
_entity.pdbx_description
1 polymer ?
#
loop_
_entity_poly.entity_id
_entity_poly.type
_entity_poly.pdbx_seq_one_letter_code
_entity_poly.pdbx_strand_id
1 'polypeptide(L)' 'MNFQAKLNRMIAEKTPTQPAHYAAAQDIRIVESTDIFRGQTEIMIKHEGVIYRMKITRQGKLILNK' A
#
# COMPACT_ATOMS: atom_id res chain seq x y z
N MET A 1 -20.47 46.19 -1.07
CA MET A 1 -20.21 45.15 -0.05
C MET A 1 -20.17 43.80 -0.76
N ASN A 2 -19.01 43.14 -0.71
CA ASN A 2 -18.50 42.28 -1.79
C ASN A 2 -19.11 40.87 -1.86
N PHE A 3 -19.72 40.55 -3.00
CA PHE A 3 -20.14 39.20 -3.43
C PHE A 3 -18.94 38.33 -3.92
N GLN A 4 -17.83 38.34 -3.18
CA GLN A 4 -16.62 37.58 -3.54
C GLN A 4 -16.08 36.69 -2.40
N ALA A 5 -16.83 36.54 -1.29
CA ALA A 5 -16.40 35.74 -0.14
C ALA A 5 -17.07 34.35 -0.04
N LYS A 6 -17.92 33.95 -1.00
CA LYS A 6 -18.68 32.68 -0.94
C LYS A 6 -18.51 31.76 -2.15
N LEU A 7 -17.47 31.94 -2.95
CA LEU A 7 -17.20 31.10 -4.13
C LEU A 7 -15.77 30.56 -4.20
N ASN A 8 -15.04 30.48 -3.07
CA ASN A 8 -13.68 29.93 -3.03
C ASN A 8 -13.48 28.81 -2.00
N ARG A 9 -14.48 27.95 -1.79
CA ARG A 9 -14.32 26.75 -0.94
C ARG A 9 -14.96 25.49 -1.51
N MET A 10 -14.71 25.20 -2.78
CA MET A 10 -15.04 23.91 -3.39
C MET A 10 -13.97 23.51 -4.42
N ILE A 11 -12.71 23.42 -3.98
CA ILE A 11 -11.71 22.60 -4.65
C ILE A 11 -10.76 22.02 -3.59
N ALA A 12 -10.46 20.72 -3.71
CA ALA A 12 -9.78 19.82 -2.77
C ALA A 12 -10.70 19.33 -1.63
N GLU A 13 -11.05 18.04 -1.52
CA GLU A 13 -10.16 16.89 -1.63
C GLU A 13 -10.82 15.73 -2.39
N LYS A 14 -10.08 15.19 -3.34
CA LYS A 14 -10.40 14.01 -4.14
C LYS A 14 -10.41 12.79 -3.23
N THR A 15 -11.58 12.36 -2.76
CA THR A 15 -11.77 11.02 -2.20
C THR A 15 -11.39 10.01 -3.28
N PRO A 16 -10.37 9.15 -3.11
CA PRO A 16 -10.15 8.09 -4.08
C PRO A 16 -11.29 7.07 -3.94
N THR A 17 -12.23 7.11 -4.88
CA THR A 17 -13.24 6.09 -5.10
C THR A 17 -12.55 4.73 -5.26
N GLN A 18 -12.62 3.90 -4.22
CA GLN A 18 -12.13 2.53 -4.27
C GLN A 18 -13.14 1.70 -5.09
N PRO A 19 -12.74 1.06 -6.20
CA PRO A 19 -13.69 0.35 -7.05
C PRO A 19 -14.25 -0.86 -6.32
N ALA A 20 -15.57 -0.89 -6.17
CA ALA A 20 -16.31 -2.06 -5.76
C ALA A 20 -16.09 -3.21 -6.76
N HIS A 21 -15.38 -4.25 -6.33
CA HIS A 21 -15.37 -5.58 -6.95
C HIS A 21 -15.67 -6.59 -5.82
N TYR A 22 -16.92 -7.06 -5.67
CA TYR A 22 -17.57 -8.20 -6.35
C TYR A 22 -16.90 -9.56 -6.09
N ALA A 23 -17.72 -10.49 -5.55
CA ALA A 23 -17.51 -11.93 -5.34
C ALA A 23 -16.65 -12.37 -4.15
N ALA A 24 -17.31 -12.96 -3.13
CA ALA A 24 -16.79 -13.77 -2.02
C ALA A 24 -15.26 -13.69 -1.81
N ALA A 25 -14.80 -12.54 -1.32
CA ALA A 25 -13.40 -12.32 -1.07
C ALA A 25 -12.94 -13.27 0.05
N GLN A 26 -12.10 -14.24 -0.30
CA GLN A 26 -11.10 -14.74 0.64
C GLN A 26 -10.49 -13.49 1.29
N ASP A 27 -10.56 -13.39 2.61
CA ASP A 27 -10.14 -12.19 3.34
C ASP A 27 -8.61 -12.07 3.20
N ILE A 28 -8.16 -11.40 2.14
CA ILE A 28 -6.74 -11.16 1.89
C ILE A 28 -6.30 -10.10 2.88
N ARG A 29 -5.56 -10.55 3.90
CA ARG A 29 -4.99 -9.65 4.89
C ARG A 29 -3.97 -8.70 4.24
N ILE A 30 -4.20 -7.41 4.40
CA ILE A 30 -3.20 -6.38 4.12
C ILE A 30 -2.28 -6.25 5.36
N VAL A 31 -0.97 -6.17 5.12
CA VAL A 31 0.05 -6.00 6.16
C VAL A 31 0.98 -4.86 5.75
N GLU A 32 1.32 -3.98 6.68
CA GLU A 32 2.27 -2.90 6.43
C GLU A 32 3.68 -3.45 6.22
N SER A 33 4.39 -2.89 5.24
CA SER A 33 5.75 -3.33 4.95
C SER A 33 6.68 -3.15 6.16
N THR A 34 6.48 -2.10 6.96
CA THR A 34 7.25 -1.86 8.19
C THR A 34 7.14 -3.00 9.20
N ASP A 35 5.99 -3.67 9.27
CA ASP A 35 5.75 -4.77 10.21
C ASP A 35 6.50 -6.04 9.78
N ILE A 36 6.63 -6.22 8.47
CA ILE A 36 7.33 -7.35 7.86
C ILE A 36 8.85 -7.17 7.97
N PHE A 37 9.34 -5.97 7.63
CA PHE A 37 10.77 -5.68 7.53
C PHE A 37 11.41 -5.27 8.86
N ARG A 38 10.63 -4.73 9.82
CA ARG A 38 11.09 -4.41 11.18
C ARG A 38 12.39 -3.59 11.22
N GLY A 39 12.46 -2.56 10.37
CA GLY A 39 13.63 -1.69 10.24
C GLY A 39 14.77 -2.23 9.36
N GLN A 40 14.65 -3.44 8.83
CA GLN A 40 15.59 -3.99 7.85
C GLN A 40 15.14 -3.65 6.42
N THR A 41 16.02 -3.87 5.45
CA THR A 41 15.69 -3.72 4.02
C THR A 41 15.46 -5.06 3.32
N GLU A 42 15.71 -6.17 4.03
CA GLU A 42 15.52 -7.53 3.54
C GLU A 42 15.19 -8.53 4.64
N ILE A 43 14.47 -9.58 4.25
CA ILE A 43 14.16 -10.74 5.09
C ILE A 43 14.28 -12.03 4.27
N MET A 44 14.52 -13.13 4.97
CA MET A 44 14.45 -14.47 4.39
C MET A 44 13.14 -15.14 4.80
N ILE A 45 12.45 -15.73 3.85
CA ILE A 45 11.17 -16.43 4.07
C ILE A 45 11.41 -17.91 3.78
N LYS A 46 11.26 -18.75 4.81
CA LYS A 46 11.28 -20.21 4.63
C LYS A 46 9.87 -20.66 4.24
N HIS A 47 9.75 -21.29 3.08
CA HIS A 47 8.48 -21.82 2.58
C HIS A 47 8.74 -23.13 1.84
N GLU A 48 8.05 -24.21 2.26
CA GLU A 48 8.18 -25.55 1.67
C GLU A 48 9.63 -26.05 1.54
N GLY A 49 10.47 -25.75 2.55
CA GLY A 49 11.88 -26.14 2.56
C GLY A 49 12.79 -25.28 1.66
N VAL A 50 12.23 -24.32 0.93
CA VAL A 50 12.97 -23.34 0.12
C VAL A 50 13.09 -22.03 0.89
N ILE A 51 14.22 -21.34 0.72
CA ILE A 51 14.45 -20.04 1.33
C ILE A 51 14.34 -18.97 0.24
N TYR A 52 13.32 -18.13 0.35
CA TYR A 52 13.16 -16.96 -0.50
C TYR A 52 13.78 -15.74 0.16
N ARG A 53 14.25 -14.78 -0.63
CA ARG A 53 14.69 -13.45 -0.17
C ARG A 53 13.71 -12.39 -0.63
N MET A 54 13.06 -11.72 0.31
CA MET A 54 12.26 -10.53 0.03
C MET A 54 13.07 -9.28 0.38
N LYS A 55 13.12 -8.28 -0.50
CA LYS A 55 13.83 -7.01 -0.25
C LYS A 55 13.06 -5.79 -0.74
N ILE A 56 13.33 -4.65 -0.11
CA ILE A 56 12.95 -3.33 -0.61
C ILE A 56 14.03 -2.86 -1.60
N THR A 57 13.62 -2.53 -2.81
CA THR A 57 14.50 -1.98 -3.84
C THR A 57 14.81 -0.51 -3.55
N ARG A 58 15.87 0.03 -4.17
CA ARG A 58 16.20 1.47 -4.10
C ARG A 58 15.06 2.37 -4.61
N GLN A 59 14.18 1.86 -5.47
CA GLN A 59 12.99 2.56 -5.97
C GLN A 59 11.76 2.40 -5.06
N GLY A 60 11.90 1.75 -3.89
CA GLY A 60 10.82 1.54 -2.92
C GLY A 60 9.89 0.37 -3.22
N LYS A 61 10.10 -0.37 -4.31
CA LYS A 61 9.31 -1.58 -4.65
C LYS A 61 9.77 -2.79 -3.85
N LEU A 62 8.87 -3.72 -3.59
CA LEU A 62 9.19 -5.04 -3.04
C LEU A 62 9.55 -6.02 -4.16
N ILE A 63 10.54 -6.87 -3.93
CA ILE A 63 10.89 -7.99 -4.81
C ILE A 63 11.13 -9.25 -3.99
N LEU A 64 10.63 -10.38 -4.48
CA LEU A 64 10.82 -11.71 -3.89
C LEU A 64 11.61 -12.57 -4.87
N ASN A 65 12.75 -13.07 -4.43
CA ASN A 65 13.59 -13.99 -5.18
C ASN A 65 13.61 -15.36 -4.50
N LYS A 66 13.73 -16.42 -5.29
CA LYS A 66 14.02 -17.78 -4.81
C LYS A 66 15.49 -17.94 -4.46
#